data_AF-A0A2D6GUH3-F1
#
_entry.id   AF-A0A2D6GUH3-F1
#
_cell.length_a   1.000
_cell.length_b   1.000
_cell.length_c   1.000
_cell.angle_alpha   90.00
_cell.angle_beta   90.00
_cell.angle_gamma   90.00
#
_symmetry.space_group_name_H-M   'P 1'
#
loop_
_entity.id
_entity.type
_entity.pdbx_description
1 polymer ?
#
loop_
_entity_poly.entity_id
_entity_poly.type
_entity_poly.pdbx_seq_one_letter_code
_entity_poly.pdbx_strand_id
1 'polypeptide(L)'
;MNVQNIQTFIDSKGIEVALVPLKGKHAKDTPYAQIDMEDLQALAERGIGLNWCMNHNGNGLLYVSGSNPEMASPRVNIAREIMQPRVGQVVTYRSTDRSNLRRSNLLLTDGPQRARTLKQIPEPEAVSSSACPNMKSA
;
A
#
# COMPACT_ATOMS: atom_id res chain seq x y z
N MET A 1 20.00 -11.86 2.70
CA MET A 1 19.51 -11.92 4.10
C MET A 1 19.31 -13.38 4.48
N ASN A 2 19.67 -13.78 5.70
CA ASN A 2 19.54 -15.18 6.11
C ASN A 2 18.15 -15.42 6.72
N VAL A 3 17.25 -16.07 5.97
CA VAL A 3 15.86 -16.39 6.39
C VAL A 3 15.82 -17.63 7.30
N GLN A 4 16.95 -18.29 7.53
CA GLN A 4 17.09 -19.63 8.14
C GLN A 4 16.77 -19.74 9.64
N ASN A 5 16.32 -18.68 10.31
CA ASN A 5 16.06 -18.72 11.76
C ASN A 5 14.71 -18.10 12.13
N ILE A 6 13.70 -18.31 11.30
CA ILE A 6 12.33 -17.89 11.52
C ILE A 6 11.49 -19.14 11.82
N GLN A 7 10.64 -19.05 12.84
CA GLN A 7 9.71 -20.12 13.17
C GLN A 7 8.64 -20.23 12.07
N THR A 8 8.44 -21.43 11.52
CA THR A 8 7.40 -21.71 10.53
C THR A 8 6.45 -22.80 11.01
N PHE A 9 5.22 -22.81 10.46
CA PHE A 9 4.25 -23.89 10.63
C PHE A 9 3.38 -24.03 9.38
N ILE A 10 2.78 -25.19 9.19
CA ILE A 10 1.82 -25.43 8.10
C ILE A 10 0.41 -25.22 8.65
N ASP A 11 -0.39 -24.40 7.98
CA ASP A 11 -1.77 -24.15 8.39
C ASP A 11 -2.74 -25.25 7.94
N SER A 12 -4.02 -25.14 8.33
CA SER A 12 -5.07 -26.09 7.95
C SER A 12 -5.33 -26.21 6.44
N LYS A 13 -4.80 -25.29 5.62
CA LYS A 13 -4.92 -25.25 4.16
C LYS A 13 -3.66 -25.76 3.46
N GLY A 14 -2.66 -26.23 4.21
CA GLY A 14 -1.39 -26.69 3.66
C GLY A 14 -0.44 -25.55 3.26
N ILE A 15 -0.70 -24.32 3.70
CA ILE A 15 0.15 -23.16 3.40
C ILE A 15 1.21 -23.04 4.50
N GLU A 16 2.47 -22.92 4.10
CA GLU A 16 3.57 -22.63 5.02
C GLU A 16 3.50 -21.16 5.46
N VAL A 17 3.42 -20.96 6.77
CA VAL A 17 3.31 -19.64 7.41
C VAL A 17 4.53 -19.41 8.27
N ALA A 18 5.15 -18.25 8.11
CA ALA A 18 6.27 -17.80 8.91
C ALA A 18 5.82 -16.81 10.00
N LEU A 19 6.45 -16.93 11.18
CA LEU A 19 6.26 -16.06 12.33
C LEU A 19 7.43 -15.09 12.47
N VAL A 20 7.26 -13.86 12.00
CA VAL A 20 8.31 -12.84 12.02
C VAL A 20 8.24 -12.05 13.32
N PRO A 21 9.31 -12.01 14.14
CA PRO A 21 9.31 -11.24 15.39
C PRO A 21 9.07 -9.75 15.14
N LEU A 22 8.14 -9.18 15.88
CA LEU A 22 7.82 -7.76 15.85
C LEU A 22 8.57 -7.02 16.96
N LYS A 23 9.03 -5.81 16.64
CA LYS A 23 9.60 -4.86 17.60
C LYS A 23 8.63 -3.71 17.84
N GLY A 24 8.85 -2.99 18.94
CA GLY A 24 8.12 -1.77 19.29
C GLY A 24 7.12 -1.94 20.43
N LYS A 25 6.46 -0.84 20.78
CA LYS A 25 5.60 -0.73 21.97
C LYS A 25 4.42 -1.72 21.95
N HIS A 26 3.89 -2.01 20.77
CA HIS A 26 2.74 -2.89 20.56
C HIS A 26 3.11 -4.36 20.36
N ALA A 27 4.41 -4.70 20.38
CA ALA A 27 4.86 -6.08 20.26
C ALA A 27 4.59 -6.92 21.53
N LYS A 28 4.20 -6.30 22.65
CA LYS A 28 3.87 -7.03 23.89
C LYS A 28 2.61 -7.88 23.73
N ASP A 29 1.59 -7.34 23.07
CA ASP A 29 0.31 -8.01 22.88
C ASP A 29 0.34 -8.94 21.67
N THR A 30 1.20 -8.63 20.70
CA THR A 30 1.33 -9.40 19.46
C THR A 30 2.81 -9.47 19.04
N PRO A 31 3.58 -10.42 19.59
CA PRO A 31 5.03 -10.47 19.42
C PRO A 31 5.51 -10.95 18.05
N TYR A 32 4.60 -11.51 17.23
CA TYR A 32 4.92 -12.04 15.92
C TYR A 32 3.91 -11.56 14.88
N ALA A 33 4.38 -11.31 13.66
CA ALA A 33 3.55 -11.19 12.48
C ALA A 33 3.48 -12.54 11.76
N GLN A 34 2.30 -12.86 11.23
CA GLN A 34 2.07 -14.06 10.42
C GLN A 34 2.12 -13.67 8.94
N ILE A 35 2.93 -14.37 8.15
CA ILE A 35 3.05 -14.13 6.70
C ILE A 35 3.20 -15.46 5.97
N ASP A 36 2.67 -15.56 4.75
CA ASP A 36 2.88 -16.74 3.91
C ASP A 36 4.38 -16.81 3.51
N MET A 37 5.00 -17.99 3.56
CA MET A 37 6.46 -18.14 3.40
C MET A 37 6.96 -17.64 2.04
N GLU A 38 6.18 -17.85 0.98
CA GLU A 38 6.46 -17.34 -0.37
C GLU A 38 6.58 -15.81 -0.40
N ASP A 39 5.66 -15.10 0.27
CA ASP A 39 5.71 -13.64 0.33
C ASP A 39 6.90 -13.15 1.16
N LEU A 40 7.26 -13.86 2.22
CA LEU A 40 8.44 -13.55 3.02
C LEU A 40 9.73 -13.66 2.20
N GLN A 41 9.86 -14.71 1.39
CA GLN A 41 10.99 -14.89 0.48
C GLN A 41 11.05 -13.76 -0.55
N ALA A 42 9.91 -13.43 -1.19
CA ALA A 42 9.82 -12.33 -2.15
C ALA A 42 10.19 -10.96 -1.52
N LEU A 43 9.83 -10.72 -0.26
CA LEU A 43 10.25 -9.51 0.47
C LEU A 43 11.77 -9.48 0.68
N ALA A 44 12.37 -10.61 1.08
CA ALA A 44 13.81 -10.70 1.30
C ALA A 44 14.61 -10.51 -0.01
N GLU A 45 14.11 -11.04 -1.13
CA GLU A 45 14.69 -10.84 -2.46
C GLU A 45 14.65 -9.36 -2.90
N ARG A 46 13.63 -8.62 -2.48
CA ARG A 46 13.52 -7.16 -2.68
C ARG A 46 14.33 -6.32 -1.67
N GLY A 47 15.19 -6.95 -0.87
CA GLY A 47 16.04 -6.28 0.11
C GLY A 47 15.31 -5.82 1.38
N ILE A 48 14.08 -6.26 1.63
CA ILE A 48 13.32 -5.86 2.82
C ILE A 48 13.75 -6.70 4.02
N GLY A 49 14.27 -6.02 5.04
CA GLY A 49 14.77 -6.64 6.27
C GLY A 49 13.68 -7.20 7.15
N LEU A 50 14.02 -8.21 7.95
CA LEU A 50 13.16 -8.85 8.96
C LEU A 50 12.97 -8.02 10.25
N ASN A 51 13.59 -6.84 10.33
CA ASN A 51 13.43 -5.92 11.45
C ASN A 51 12.10 -5.18 11.33
N TRP A 52 11.01 -5.88 11.62
CA TRP A 52 9.66 -5.34 11.50
C TRP A 52 9.19 -4.73 12.81
N CYS A 53 8.38 -3.68 12.68
CA CYS A 53 7.81 -2.95 13.80
C CYS A 53 6.30 -2.82 13.64
N MET A 54 5.56 -3.05 14.73
CA MET A 54 4.14 -2.70 14.81
C MET A 54 4.02 -1.22 15.17
N ASN A 55 3.48 -0.43 14.25
CA ASN A 55 3.31 1.01 14.37
C ASN A 55 1.84 1.40 14.38
N HIS A 56 1.60 2.66 14.73
CA HIS A 56 0.28 3.28 14.78
C HIS A 56 0.24 4.49 13.85
N ASN A 57 -0.85 4.68 13.10
CA ASN A 57 -0.96 5.76 12.11
C ASN A 57 -1.48 7.10 12.67
N GLY A 58 -1.65 7.21 13.99
CA GLY A 58 -2.21 8.39 14.65
C GLY A 58 -3.75 8.38 14.79
N ASN A 59 -4.46 7.50 14.05
CA ASN A 59 -5.92 7.46 13.98
C ASN A 59 -6.53 6.17 14.57
N GLY A 60 -5.85 5.51 15.49
CA GLY A 60 -6.30 4.25 16.08
C GLY A 60 -5.86 2.99 15.33
N LEU A 61 -5.25 3.10 14.14
CA LEU A 61 -4.97 1.93 13.29
C LEU A 61 -3.49 1.50 13.39
N LEU A 62 -3.32 0.21 13.66
CA LEU A 62 -2.02 -0.45 13.67
C LEU A 62 -1.62 -0.93 12.26
N TYR A 63 -0.31 -0.97 12.00
CA TYR A 63 0.26 -1.52 10.78
C TYR A 63 1.69 -2.01 11.02
N VAL A 64 2.11 -3.01 10.24
CA VAL A 64 3.49 -3.51 10.28
C VAL A 64 4.33 -2.78 9.25
N SER A 65 5.48 -2.27 9.68
CA SER A 65 6.49 -1.69 8.79
C SER A 65 7.81 -2.44 8.86
N GLY A 66 8.52 -2.50 7.74
CA GLY A 66 9.92 -2.95 7.70
C GLY A 66 10.83 -1.87 7.16
N SER A 67 12.10 -2.25 6.96
CA SER A 67 13.11 -1.39 6.37
C SER A 67 13.54 -1.89 4.99
N ASN A 68 13.56 -1.01 3.99
CA ASN A 68 14.20 -1.23 2.70
C ASN A 68 15.28 -0.15 2.46
N PRO A 69 16.58 -0.47 2.59
CA PRO A 69 17.65 0.51 2.43
C PRO A 69 17.82 1.02 0.99
N GLU A 70 17.28 0.32 -0.01
CA GLU A 70 17.37 0.71 -1.42
C GLU A 70 16.33 1.77 -1.82
N MET A 71 15.34 2.03 -0.95
CA MET A 71 14.29 3.01 -1.21
C MET A 71 14.62 4.39 -0.62
N ALA A 72 14.20 5.45 -1.33
CA ALA A 72 14.35 6.84 -0.88
C ALA A 72 13.71 7.11 0.50
N SER A 73 12.61 6.41 0.81
CA SER A 73 12.12 6.29 2.18
C SER A 73 12.43 4.89 2.69
N PRO A 74 13.28 4.75 3.73
CA PRO A 74 13.74 3.44 4.16
C PRO A 74 12.65 2.65 4.89
N ARG A 75 11.51 3.26 5.24
CA ARG A 75 10.41 2.59 5.94
C ARG A 75 9.31 2.22 4.95
N VAL A 76 9.01 0.93 4.88
CA VAL A 76 7.98 0.38 3.99
C VAL A 76 6.86 -0.27 4.79
N ASN A 77 5.64 -0.24 4.26
CA ASN A 77 4.50 -0.94 4.87
C ASN A 77 4.42 -2.35 4.30
N ILE A 78 4.58 -3.37 5.15
CA ILE A 78 4.74 -4.75 4.70
C ILE A 78 3.51 -5.26 3.94
N ALA A 79 2.30 -4.93 4.38
CA ALA A 79 1.08 -5.34 3.68
C ALA A 79 0.99 -4.77 2.25
N ARG A 80 1.55 -3.56 2.03
CA ARG A 80 1.63 -2.96 0.69
C ARG A 80 2.69 -3.64 -0.18
N GLU A 81 3.81 -4.02 0.40
CA GLU A 81 4.86 -4.73 -0.32
C GLU A 81 4.41 -6.14 -0.74
N ILE A 82 3.56 -6.79 0.06
CA ILE A 82 2.95 -8.08 -0.28
C ILE A 82 1.94 -7.92 -1.43
N MET A 83 1.01 -6.98 -1.31
CA MET A 83 -0.10 -6.85 -2.26
C MET A 83 0.23 -6.05 -3.52
N GLN A 84 1.31 -5.27 -3.52
CA GLN A 84 1.76 -4.42 -4.64
C GLN A 84 0.60 -3.61 -5.28
N PRO A 85 -0.08 -2.74 -4.51
CA PRO A 85 -1.22 -1.98 -5.02
C PRO A 85 -0.82 -1.08 -6.19
N ARG A 86 -1.66 -0.99 -7.21
CA ARG A 86 -1.53 0.02 -8.27
C ARG A 86 -1.90 1.40 -7.76
N VAL A 87 -1.58 2.43 -8.55
CA VAL A 87 -2.01 3.81 -8.27
C VAL A 87 -3.53 3.84 -8.12
N GLY A 88 -4.00 4.42 -7.02
CA GLY A 88 -5.42 4.49 -6.69
C GLY A 88 -5.95 3.32 -5.86
N GLN A 89 -5.19 2.24 -5.67
CA GLN A 89 -5.60 1.11 -4.84
C GLN A 89 -5.11 1.24 -3.39
N VAL A 90 -5.91 0.72 -2.47
CA VAL A 90 -5.64 0.69 -1.03
C VAL A 90 -5.69 -0.75 -0.54
N VAL A 91 -4.71 -1.12 0.28
CA VAL A 91 -4.69 -2.41 0.98
C VAL A 91 -5.49 -2.30 2.28
N THR A 92 -6.47 -3.17 2.44
CA THR A 92 -7.31 -3.31 3.63
C THR A 92 -7.17 -4.72 4.22
N TYR A 93 -7.61 -4.89 5.46
CA TYR A 93 -7.53 -6.16 6.19
C TYR A 93 -8.93 -6.69 6.42
N ARG A 94 -9.12 -8.01 6.29
CA ARG A 94 -10.39 -8.68 6.57
C ARG A 94 -10.66 -8.78 8.06
N SER A 95 -9.62 -9.04 8.85
CA SER A 95 -9.70 -9.12 10.31
C SER A 95 -9.16 -7.86 10.98
N THR A 96 -9.45 -7.73 12.27
CA THR A 96 -8.91 -6.67 13.14
C THR A 96 -7.45 -6.89 13.49
N ASP A 97 -6.95 -8.13 13.33
CA ASP A 97 -5.55 -8.47 13.58
C ASP A 97 -4.66 -7.98 12.42
N ARG A 98 -3.89 -6.93 12.72
CA ARG A 98 -2.97 -6.28 11.76
C ARG A 98 -1.60 -6.95 11.71
N SER A 99 -1.32 -7.89 12.61
CA SER A 99 -0.11 -8.71 12.58
C SER A 99 -0.24 -9.88 11.60
N ASN A 100 -1.47 -10.26 11.26
CA ASN A 100 -1.75 -11.24 10.23
C ASN A 100 -1.63 -10.59 8.84
N LEU A 101 -0.48 -10.76 8.22
CA LEU A 101 -0.10 -10.23 6.91
C LEU A 101 -0.29 -11.25 5.78
N ARG A 102 -0.92 -12.39 6.06
CA ARG A 102 -1.19 -13.43 5.05
C ARG A 102 -2.10 -12.88 3.97
N ARG A 103 -1.90 -13.29 2.71
CA ARG A 103 -2.74 -12.81 1.57
C ARG A 103 -4.22 -13.06 1.79
N SER A 104 -4.55 -14.17 2.45
CA SER A 104 -5.94 -14.50 2.80
C SER A 104 -6.61 -13.47 3.71
N ASN A 105 -5.86 -12.70 4.50
CA ASN A 105 -6.35 -11.63 5.36
C ASN A 105 -6.30 -10.24 4.69
N LEU A 106 -5.62 -10.10 3.54
CA LEU A 106 -5.46 -8.83 2.85
C LEU A 106 -6.46 -8.68 1.69
N LEU A 107 -6.83 -7.44 1.40
CA LEU A 107 -7.73 -7.07 0.32
C LEU A 107 -7.17 -5.85 -0.40
N LEU A 108 -7.27 -5.84 -1.73
CA LEU A 108 -7.11 -4.64 -2.54
C LEU A 108 -8.48 -4.07 -2.82
N THR A 109 -8.63 -2.79 -2.53
CA THR A 109 -9.84 -2.02 -2.81
C THR A 109 -9.45 -0.79 -3.61
N ASP A 110 -10.31 -0.34 -4.51
CA ASP A 110 -10.13 0.98 -5.12
C ASP A 110 -10.29 2.03 -4.01
N GLY A 111 -9.28 2.87 -3.87
CA GLY A 111 -9.29 3.97 -2.92
C GLY A 111 -10.36 4.98 -3.30
N PRO A 112 -10.78 5.82 -2.34
CA PRO A 112 -11.67 6.93 -2.65
C PRO A 112 -11.00 7.74 -3.76
N GLN A 113 -11.65 7.82 -4.94
CA GLN A 113 -11.29 8.83 -5.92
C GLN A 113 -11.36 10.16 -5.17
N ARG A 114 -10.21 10.73 -4.82
CA ARG A 114 -10.18 12.13 -4.44
C ARG A 114 -10.72 12.83 -5.66
N ALA A 115 -11.98 13.27 -5.59
CA ALA A 115 -12.59 14.07 -6.62
C ALA A 115 -11.61 15.22 -6.87
N ARG A 116 -10.83 15.11 -7.95
CA ARG A 116 -10.13 16.26 -8.49
C ARG A 116 -11.28 17.13 -8.95
N THR A 117 -11.67 18.10 -8.12
CA THR A 117 -12.41 19.26 -8.58
C THR A 117 -11.51 19.95 -9.58
N LEU A 118 -11.51 19.46 -10.82
CA LEU A 118 -11.20 20.25 -11.99
C LEU A 118 -12.23 21.37 -11.94
N LYS A 119 -11.84 22.53 -11.41
CA LYS A 119 -12.53 23.77 -11.72
C LYS A 119 -12.57 23.82 -13.24
N GLN A 120 -13.75 23.55 -13.82
CA GLN A 120 -14.03 23.87 -15.20
C GLN A 120 -13.73 25.37 -15.33
N ILE A 121 -12.61 25.68 -15.97
CA ILE A 121 -12.40 27.01 -16.53
C ILE A 121 -13.43 27.05 -17.66
N PRO A 122 -14.46 27.91 -17.61
CA PRO A 122 -15.37 28.02 -18.74
C PRO A 122 -14.54 28.36 -19.98
N GLU A 123 -14.77 27.59 -21.04
CA GLU A 123 -14.24 27.87 -22.37
C GLU A 123 -14.51 29.34 -22.70
N PRO A 124 -13.51 30.12 -23.16
CA PRO A 124 -13.77 31.48 -23.61
C PRO A 124 -14.73 31.40 -24.80
N GLU A 125 -15.92 31.97 -24.63
CA GLU A 125 -16.91 32.08 -25.70
C GLU A 125 -16.23 32.66 -26.94
N ALA A 126 -16.34 31.93 -28.04
CA ALA A 126 -15.84 32.34 -29.33
C ALA A 126 -16.42 33.72 -29.67
N VAL A 127 -15.55 34.73 -29.68
CA VAL A 127 -15.85 36.05 -30.24
C VAL A 127 -16.20 35.83 -31.71
N SER A 128 -17.50 35.94 -32.02
CA SER A 128 -18.03 35.89 -33.37
C SER A 128 -17.47 37.07 -34.16
N SER A 129 -16.46 36.78 -34.97
CA SER A 129 -15.93 37.67 -35.99
C SER A 129 -16.88 37.63 -37.18
N SER A 130 -17.78 38.63 -37.31
CA SER A 130 -18.48 38.90 -38.57
C SER A 130 -17.82 40.11 -39.26
N ALA A 131 -17.12 39.82 -40.35
CA ALA A 131 -16.39 40.77 -41.16
C ALA A 131 -17.29 41.65 -42.06
N CYS A 132 -16.86 42.91 -42.16
CA CYS A 132 -16.82 43.86 -43.29
C CYS A 132 -18.10 44.24 -44.09
N PRO A 133 -18.37 45.56 -44.26
CA PRO A 133 -19.44 46.08 -45.12
C PRO A 133 -19.05 46.09 -46.60
N ASN A 134 -20.02 45.72 -47.44
CA ASN A 134 -19.90 45.64 -48.89
C ASN A 134 -19.99 47.03 -49.55
N MET A 135 -19.02 47.34 -50.41
CA MET A 135 -18.97 48.55 -51.23
C MET A 135 -20.15 48.57 -52.23
N LYS A 136 -20.84 49.72 -52.33
CA LYS A 136 -21.67 50.04 -53.49
C LYS A 136 -21.02 51.16 -54.30
N SER A 137 -20.89 50.86 -55.58
CA SER A 137 -20.44 51.68 -56.69
C SER A 137 -21.25 52.96 -56.89
N ALA A 138 -20.59 53.98 -57.43
CA ALA A 138 -21.16 55.02 -58.28
C ALA A 138 -20.17 55.28 -59.42
#